data_AF-A0A975M0B9-F1
#
_entry.id   AF-A0A975M0B9-F1
#
_cell.length_a   1.000
_cell.length_b   1.000
_cell.length_c   1.000
_cell.angle_alpha   90.00
_cell.angle_beta   90.00
_cell.angle_gamma   90.00
#
_symmetry.space_group_name_H-M   'P 1'
#
loop_
_entity.id
_entity.type
_entity.pdbx_description
1 polymer ?
#
loop_
_entity_poly.entity_id
_entity_poly.type
_entity_poly.pdbx_seq_one_letter_code
_entity_poly.pdbx_strand_id
1 'polypeptide(L)'
;MKKSKLFISLFTVFTLVVVMVACSGSISASETYVTVDINPSVELVINQREKVIYVNALNEDAEVLLMDLDLIGLDVDEAMDLIIEKSIALGYIDVDSEETIVSAFNSFKFRTRS
;
A
#
# COMPACT_ATOMS: atom_id res chain seq x y z
N MET A 1 11.11 4.38 -69.51
CA MET A 1 10.67 3.05 -69.02
C MET A 1 11.54 2.43 -67.92
N LYS A 2 12.83 2.78 -67.76
CA LYS A 2 13.69 2.19 -66.69
C LYS A 2 13.53 2.84 -65.31
N LYS A 3 13.36 4.18 -65.25
CA LYS A 3 13.18 4.93 -63.99
C LYS A 3 11.86 4.55 -63.28
N SER A 4 10.76 4.36 -64.01
CA SER A 4 9.46 3.96 -63.45
C SER A 4 9.49 2.55 -62.86
N LYS A 5 10.22 1.60 -63.45
CA LYS A 5 10.41 0.26 -62.88
C LYS A 5 11.25 0.28 -61.60
N LEU A 6 12.18 1.23 -61.48
CA LEU A 6 13.00 1.43 -60.27
C LEU A 6 12.19 2.05 -59.12
N PHE A 7 11.30 3.01 -59.42
CA PHE A 7 10.38 3.57 -58.42
C PHE A 7 9.34 2.56 -57.93
N ILE A 8 8.78 1.74 -58.83
CA ILE A 8 7.81 0.69 -58.47
C ILE A 8 8.48 -0.36 -57.58
N SER A 9 9.70 -0.78 -57.92
CA SER A 9 10.48 -1.73 -57.11
C SER A 9 10.86 -1.18 -55.74
N LEU A 10 11.14 0.12 -55.63
CA LEU A 10 11.47 0.74 -54.36
C LEU A 10 10.23 0.85 -53.45
N PHE A 11 9.07 1.12 -54.04
CA PHE A 11 7.81 1.20 -53.31
C PHE A 11 7.35 -0.17 -52.77
N THR A 12 7.51 -1.25 -53.55
CA THR A 12 7.16 -2.60 -53.08
C THR A 12 8.10 -3.13 -52.00
N VAL A 13 9.38 -2.77 -52.03
CA VAL A 13 10.31 -3.12 -50.93
C VAL A 13 9.98 -2.31 -49.68
N PHE A 14 9.62 -1.03 -49.83
CA PHE A 14 9.24 -0.18 -48.71
C PHE A 14 7.97 -0.67 -48.01
N THR A 15 6.94 -1.08 -48.77
CA THR A 15 5.71 -1.63 -48.18
C THR A 15 5.95 -2.97 -47.48
N LEU A 16 6.83 -3.82 -48.00
CA LEU A 16 7.19 -5.10 -47.37
C LEU A 16 7.88 -4.91 -46.01
N VAL A 17 8.77 -3.91 -45.91
CA VAL A 17 9.47 -3.57 -44.66
C VAL A 17 8.49 -3.03 -43.61
N VAL A 18 7.53 -2.19 -44.01
CA VAL A 18 6.50 -1.65 -43.09
C VAL A 18 5.62 -2.75 -42.50
N VAL A 19 5.25 -3.76 -43.31
CA VAL A 19 4.43 -4.90 -42.84
C VAL A 19 5.19 -5.79 -41.85
N MET A 20 6.49 -6.01 -42.06
CA MET A 20 7.33 -6.77 -41.11
C MET A 20 7.51 -6.04 -39.77
N VAL A 21 7.61 -4.70 -39.78
CA VAL A 21 7.69 -3.91 -38.54
C VAL A 21 6.36 -3.93 -37.78
N ALA A 22 5.22 -3.90 -38.49
CA ALA A 22 3.88 -3.86 -37.90
C ALA A 22 3.48 -5.16 -37.15
N CYS A 23 4.07 -6.31 -37.50
CA CYS A 23 3.76 -7.60 -36.86
C CYS A 23 4.63 -7.95 -35.65
N SER A 24 5.48 -7.04 -35.17
CA SER A 24 6.31 -7.27 -33.96
C SER A 24 5.59 -6.98 -32.63
N GLY A 25 4.29 -6.69 -32.66
CA GLY A 25 3.49 -6.42 -31.46
C GLY A 25 3.13 -7.70 -30.71
N SER A 26 3.97 -8.11 -29.76
CA SER A 26 3.59 -9.10 -28.75
C SER A 26 2.63 -8.46 -27.74
N ILE A 27 1.33 -8.71 -27.83
CA ILE A 27 0.40 -8.37 -26.75
C ILE A 27 0.44 -9.51 -25.74
N SER A 28 1.30 -9.37 -24.73
CA SER A 28 1.21 -10.17 -23.51
C SER A 28 0.52 -9.33 -22.45
N ALA A 29 -0.80 -9.50 -22.31
CA ALA A 29 -1.53 -8.99 -21.16
C ALA A 29 -1.42 -10.05 -20.04
N SER A 30 -0.36 -9.94 -19.25
CA SER A 30 -0.28 -10.64 -17.97
C SER A 30 -0.60 -9.62 -16.89
N GLU A 31 -1.85 -9.58 -16.47
CA GLU A 31 -2.25 -8.83 -15.29
C GLU A 31 -2.42 -9.81 -14.14
N THR A 32 -1.54 -9.70 -13.16
CA THR A 32 -1.65 -10.38 -11.88
C THR A 32 -0.99 -9.47 -10.88
N TYR A 33 -1.77 -8.80 -10.03
CA TYR A 33 -1.41 -8.44 -8.65
C TYR A 33 -2.67 -7.97 -7.93
N VAL A 34 -3.08 -8.70 -6.88
CA VAL A 34 -3.78 -8.11 -5.75
C VAL A 34 -3.26 -8.78 -4.49
N THR A 35 -2.43 -8.07 -3.75
CA THR A 35 -2.09 -8.39 -2.37
C THR A 35 -2.43 -7.13 -1.59
N VAL A 36 -3.45 -7.22 -0.75
CA VAL A 36 -3.87 -6.14 0.14
C VAL A 36 -3.28 -6.49 1.49
N ASP A 37 -2.21 -5.81 1.85
CA ASP A 37 -1.65 -5.89 3.19
C ASP A 37 -2.36 -4.86 4.06
N ILE A 38 -3.13 -5.37 5.00
CA ILE A 38 -3.82 -4.62 6.03
C ILE A 38 -3.59 -5.43 7.29
N ASN A 39 -2.70 -5.01 8.18
CA ASN A 39 -2.58 -5.64 9.50
C ASN A 39 -1.68 -4.94 10.53
N PRO A 40 -2.19 -4.78 11.76
CA PRO A 40 -3.32 -3.93 12.11
C PRO A 40 -2.92 -2.44 12.13
N SER A 41 -3.86 -1.54 11.82
CA SER A 41 -3.60 -0.09 11.76
C SER A 41 -4.52 0.65 12.72
N VAL A 42 -3.95 1.18 13.81
CA VAL A 42 -4.67 1.91 14.86
C VAL A 42 -4.25 3.38 14.83
N GLU A 43 -5.21 4.29 14.96
CA GLU A 43 -4.95 5.72 15.18
C GLU A 43 -5.25 6.07 16.64
N LEU A 44 -4.27 6.66 17.32
CA LEU A 44 -4.40 7.22 18.67
C LEU A 44 -4.34 8.75 18.60
N VAL A 45 -5.33 9.41 19.18
CA VAL A 45 -5.28 10.86 19.40
C VAL A 45 -4.94 11.09 20.85
N ILE A 46 -3.85 11.81 21.10
CA ILE A 46 -3.36 12.16 22.43
C ILE A 46 -3.50 13.66 22.71
N ASN A 47 -3.59 14.02 23.99
CA ASN A 47 -3.55 15.43 24.42
C ASN A 47 -2.12 15.89 24.78
N GLN A 48 -1.96 17.14 25.20
CA GLN A 48 -0.65 17.73 25.55
C GLN A 48 0.04 17.08 26.76
N ARG A 49 -0.66 16.22 27.50
CA ARG A 49 -0.12 15.44 28.63
C ARG A 49 0.06 13.97 28.24
N GLU A 50 0.14 13.67 26.94
CA GLU A 50 0.38 12.32 26.40
C GLU A 50 -0.72 11.30 26.76
N LYS A 51 -1.88 11.77 27.21
CA LYS A 51 -3.03 10.91 27.48
C LYS A 51 -3.85 10.69 26.22
N VAL A 52 -4.22 9.44 25.98
CA VAL A 52 -5.12 9.05 24.89
C VAL A 52 -6.51 9.65 25.15
N ILE A 53 -7.05 10.35 24.16
CA ILE A 53 -8.38 10.97 24.21
C ILE A 53 -9.33 10.41 23.17
N TYR A 54 -8.81 9.70 22.16
CA TYR A 54 -9.60 9.03 21.13
C TYR A 54 -8.79 7.90 20.49
N VAL A 55 -9.47 6.82 20.10
CA VAL A 55 -8.89 5.68 19.38
C VAL A 55 -9.79 5.37 18.19
N ASN A 56 -9.17 5.09 17.04
CA ASN A 56 -9.87 4.72 15.83
C ASN A 56 -9.21 3.51 15.18
N ALA A 57 -10.01 2.53 14.79
CA ALA A 57 -9.57 1.44 13.93
C ALA A 57 -9.49 1.94 12.49
N LEU A 58 -8.34 1.79 11.84
CA LEU A 58 -8.18 2.15 10.42
C LEU A 58 -8.45 0.97 9.49
N ASN A 59 -8.65 -0.23 10.04
CA ASN A 59 -8.98 -1.46 9.32
C ASN A 59 -9.71 -2.50 10.19
N GLU A 60 -10.25 -3.54 9.55
CA GLU A 60 -11.00 -4.62 10.19
C GLU A 60 -10.17 -5.37 11.25
N ASP A 61 -8.88 -5.60 11.00
CA ASP A 61 -7.98 -6.22 11.98
C ASP A 61 -7.76 -5.35 13.23
N ALA A 62 -7.69 -4.02 13.07
CA ALA A 62 -7.68 -3.09 14.20
C ALA A 62 -9.02 -3.06 14.95
N GLU A 63 -10.16 -3.29 14.30
CA GLU A 63 -11.45 -3.42 15.00
C GLU A 63 -11.45 -4.64 15.92
N VAL A 64 -10.94 -5.77 15.44
CA VAL A 64 -10.80 -7.01 16.23
C VAL A 64 -9.80 -6.81 17.36
N LEU A 65 -8.65 -6.20 17.08
CA LEU A 65 -7.61 -5.88 18.06
C LEU A 65 -8.16 -5.01 19.20
N LEU A 66 -8.99 -4.02 18.90
CA LEU A 66 -9.49 -3.04 19.85
C LEU A 66 -10.77 -3.47 20.59
N MET A 67 -11.39 -4.60 20.22
CA MET A 67 -12.75 -4.99 20.65
C MET A 67 -12.96 -5.10 22.17
N ASP A 68 -11.90 -5.15 22.98
CA ASP A 68 -11.95 -5.21 24.45
C ASP A 68 -10.83 -4.40 25.13
N LEU A 69 -10.29 -3.37 24.46
CA LEU A 69 -9.24 -2.52 25.03
C LEU A 69 -9.81 -1.19 25.53
N ASP A 70 -9.65 -0.89 26.82
CA ASP A 70 -9.94 0.43 27.39
C ASP A 70 -8.67 1.29 27.40
N LEU A 71 -8.49 2.06 26.32
CA LEU A 71 -7.29 2.86 26.11
C LEU A 71 -7.47 4.34 26.47
N ILE A 72 -8.71 4.81 26.63
CA ILE A 72 -8.99 6.24 26.81
C ILE A 72 -8.55 6.67 28.21
N GLY A 73 -7.70 7.69 28.28
CA GLY A 73 -7.16 8.23 29.53
C GLY A 73 -5.87 7.58 30.02
N LEU A 74 -5.39 6.53 29.35
CA LEU A 74 -4.06 5.96 29.59
C LEU A 74 -2.95 6.87 29.05
N ASP A 75 -1.75 6.74 29.61
CA ASP A 75 -0.57 7.28 28.94
C ASP A 75 -0.36 6.55 27.61
N VAL A 76 0.17 7.26 26.60
CA VAL A 76 0.39 6.69 25.26
C VAL A 76 1.26 5.43 25.31
N ASP A 77 2.25 5.38 26.20
CA ASP A 77 3.12 4.22 26.39
C ASP A 77 2.35 3.02 26.93
N GLU A 78 1.52 3.21 27.96
CA GLU A 78 0.65 2.16 28.52
C GLU A 78 -0.34 1.64 27.47
N ALA A 79 -0.92 2.54 26.67
CA ALA A 79 -1.83 2.17 25.60
C ALA A 79 -1.13 1.36 24.49
N MET A 80 0.12 1.73 24.16
CA MET A 80 0.94 0.98 23.21
C MET A 80 1.29 -0.41 23.71
N ASP A 81 1.66 -0.56 24.99
CA ASP A 81 1.96 -1.87 25.59
C ASP A 81 0.77 -2.81 25.50
N LEU A 82 -0.44 -2.33 25.82
CA LEU A 82 -1.67 -3.11 25.72
C LEU A 82 -1.99 -3.51 24.28
N ILE A 83 -1.77 -2.60 23.32
CA ILE A 83 -1.95 -2.88 21.89
C ILE A 83 -0.98 -3.97 21.44
N ILE A 84 0.29 -3.90 21.85
CA ILE A 84 1.31 -4.90 21.48
C ILE A 84 0.98 -6.25 22.12
N GLU A 85 0.64 -6.29 23.41
CA GLU A 85 0.28 -7.52 24.12
C GLU A 85 -0.92 -8.20 23.46
N LYS A 86 -1.96 -7.43 23.13
CA LYS A 86 -3.13 -7.95 22.43
C LYS A 86 -2.80 -8.41 21.01
N SER A 87 -1.92 -7.70 20.31
CA SER A 87 -1.45 -8.08 18.97
C SER A 87 -0.72 -9.41 18.98
N ILE A 88 0.13 -9.66 19.99
CA ILE A 88 0.77 -10.96 20.21
C ILE A 88 -0.28 -12.04 20.51
N ALA A 89 -1.22 -11.76 21.43
CA ALA A 89 -2.26 -12.71 21.82
C ALA A 89 -3.18 -13.13 20.65
N LEU A 90 -3.42 -12.22 19.70
CA LEU A 90 -4.20 -12.48 18.49
C LEU A 90 -3.36 -13.07 17.34
N GLY A 91 -2.03 -13.16 17.50
CA GLY A 91 -1.13 -13.72 16.49
C GLY A 91 -0.75 -12.75 15.37
N TYR A 92 -0.99 -11.45 15.54
CA TYR A 92 -0.54 -10.41 14.60
C TYR A 92 0.97 -10.13 14.73
N ILE A 93 1.57 -10.43 15.88
CA ILE A 93 3.01 -10.34 16.13
C ILE A 93 3.50 -11.74 16.51
N ASP A 94 4.43 -12.28 15.71
CA ASP A 94 5.15 -13.50 16.02
C ASP A 94 6.49 -13.15 16.67
N VAL A 95 6.57 -13.38 17.99
CA VAL A 95 7.76 -13.08 18.80
C VAL A 95 8.96 -14.00 18.49
N ASP A 96 8.72 -15.13 17.80
CA ASP A 96 9.77 -16.06 17.39
C ASP A 96 10.24 -15.80 15.94
N SER A 97 9.60 -14.86 15.23
CA SER A 97 9.97 -14.45 13.88
C SER A 97 11.05 -13.37 13.86
N GLU A 98 11.99 -13.46 12.93
CA GLU A 98 13.11 -12.52 12.85
C GLU A 98 12.70 -11.12 12.34
N GLU A 99 11.51 -10.95 11.76
CA GLU A 99 11.06 -9.69 11.16
C GLU A 99 9.59 -9.37 11.44
N THR A 100 9.31 -8.67 12.54
CA THR A 100 8.04 -7.92 12.72
C THR A 100 8.31 -6.43 12.54
N ILE A 101 7.65 -5.78 11.57
CA ILE A 101 7.79 -4.33 11.32
C ILE A 101 6.66 -3.59 12.02
N VAL A 102 6.99 -2.81 13.05
CA VAL A 102 6.07 -1.86 13.70
C VAL A 102 6.37 -0.46 13.21
N SER A 103 5.40 0.20 12.56
CA SER A 103 5.55 1.58 12.06
C SER A 103 4.67 2.54 12.86
N ALA A 104 5.29 3.51 13.54
CA ALA A 104 4.58 4.57 14.24
C ALA A 104 4.72 5.90 13.48
N PHE A 105 3.60 6.50 13.08
CA PHE A 105 3.56 7.81 12.42
C PHE A 105 2.92 8.84 13.35
N ASN A 106 3.65 9.90 13.67
CA ASN A 106 3.11 11.04 14.42
C ASN A 106 2.73 12.16 13.44
N SER A 107 1.46 12.54 13.40
CA SER A 107 0.94 13.62 12.56
C SER A 107 0.39 14.74 13.44
N PHE A 108 1.07 15.90 13.45
CA PHE A 108 0.56 17.10 14.10
C PHE A 108 -0.42 17.82 13.18
N LYS A 109 -1.73 17.66 13.43
CA LYS A 109 -2.75 18.41 12.70
C LYS A 109 -2.89 19.81 13.30
N PHE A 110 -2.33 20.82 12.63
CA PHE A 110 -2.61 22.22 12.98
C PHE A 110 -4.10 22.52 12.78
N ARG A 111 -4.81 22.76 13.87
CA ARG A 111 -6.18 23.30 13.84
C ARG A 111 -6.09 24.76 13.35
N THR A 112 -6.29 25.00 12.05
CA THR A 112 -6.63 26.35 11.60
C THR A 112 -8.02 26.68 12.13
N ARG A 113 -8.10 27.63 13.07
CA ARG A 113 -9.39 28.26 13.40
C ARG A 113 -9.80 29.09 12.18
N SER A 114 -10.91 28.72 11.55
CA SER A 114 -11.72 29.67 10.78
C SER A 114 -12.82 30.22 11.68
#